data_AF-A0A968I865-F1
#
_entry.id   AF-A0A968I865-F1
#
_cell.length_a   1.000
_cell.length_b   1.000
_cell.length_c   1.000
_cell.angle_alpha   90.00
_cell.angle_beta   90.00
_cell.angle_gamma   90.00
#
_symmetry.space_group_name_H-M   'P 1'
#
loop_
_entity.id
_entity.type
_entity.pdbx_description
1 polymer ?
#
loop_
_entity_poly.entity_id
_entity_poly.type
_entity_poly.pdbx_seq_one_letter_code
_entity_poly.pdbx_strand_id
1 'polypeptide(L)'
;GVRAGVLLGGVYMTTSGGPRPRVAGVLIGIGVSGFLAQALFGLARGVPLWMLANFIGGFLLPVLNGSSQAIWQSKTPADVQGRVFAARRMIAQITSPVAFLLAVPLVDGVFKPLFAGEFGEGFAWLLGDATGRGYAAMWVIFGVLSGLWGFAGYLRPAARHVERDIPDAVNAPTPA
;
A
#
# COMPACT_ATOMS: atom_id res chain seq x y z
N GLY A 1 1.76 16.60 -5.76
CA GLY A 1 1.50 15.52 -6.74
C GLY A 1 2.49 14.38 -6.56
N VAL A 2 2.13 13.15 -6.97
CA VAL A 2 2.83 11.88 -6.65
C VAL A 2 4.35 11.95 -6.68
N ARG A 3 4.93 12.52 -7.75
CA ARG A 3 6.39 12.60 -7.94
C ARG A 3 7.10 13.35 -6.82
N ALA A 4 6.54 14.48 -6.38
CA ALA A 4 7.09 15.23 -5.25
C ALA A 4 7.03 14.41 -3.95
N GLY A 5 5.93 13.66 -3.76
CA GLY A 5 5.81 12.71 -2.65
C GLY A 5 6.93 11.66 -2.70
N VAL A 6 7.12 10.99 -3.84
CA VAL A 6 8.18 9.98 -4.02
C VAL A 6 9.57 10.55 -3.74
N LEU A 7 9.88 11.75 -4.24
CA LEU A 7 11.17 12.39 -3.98
C LEU A 7 11.37 12.66 -2.48
N LEU A 8 10.38 13.27 -1.81
CA LEU A 8 10.48 13.59 -0.39
C LEU A 8 10.50 12.34 0.50
N GLY A 9 9.73 11.30 0.14
CA GLY A 9 9.76 10.01 0.82
C GLY A 9 11.11 9.31 0.68
N GLY A 10 11.74 9.42 -0.50
CA GLY A 10 13.09 8.93 -0.75
C GLY A 10 14.14 9.65 0.11
N VAL A 11 14.09 10.99 0.12
CA VAL A 11 14.97 11.81 0.98
C VAL A 11 14.78 11.48 2.45
N TYR A 12 13.53 11.32 2.91
CA TYR A 12 13.24 10.88 4.27
C TYR A 12 13.88 9.52 4.58
N MET A 13 13.76 8.54 3.69
CA MET A 13 14.35 7.20 3.90
C MET A 13 15.87 7.24 3.93
N THR A 14 16.53 8.03 3.09
CA THR A 14 18.00 8.09 3.07
C THR A 14 18.57 8.86 4.25
N THR A 15 17.89 9.92 4.71
CA THR A 15 18.37 10.76 5.82
C THR A 15 18.06 10.18 7.20
N SER A 16 16.88 9.62 7.41
CA SER A 16 16.47 9.06 8.71
C SER A 16 16.75 7.57 8.85
N GLY A 17 17.05 6.88 7.74
CA GLY A 17 17.11 5.41 7.70
C GLY A 17 15.75 4.72 7.77
N GLY A 18 14.66 5.50 7.78
CA GLY A 18 13.29 5.02 7.82
C GLY A 18 12.79 4.60 9.21
N PRO A 19 11.51 4.18 9.29
CA PRO A 19 10.88 3.76 10.53
C PRO A 19 11.52 2.49 11.10
N ARG A 20 11.64 2.44 12.44
CA ARG A 20 12.11 1.29 13.21
C ARG A 20 11.05 0.90 14.25
N PRO A 21 10.67 -0.40 14.37
CA PRO A 21 11.11 -1.51 13.51
C PRO A 21 10.62 -1.35 12.07
N ARG A 22 11.36 -1.90 11.10
CA ARG A 22 11.06 -1.75 9.67
C ARG A 22 9.72 -2.36 9.31
N VAL A 23 9.32 -3.42 10.03
CA VAL A 23 7.98 -4.02 9.91
C VAL A 23 6.87 -2.99 10.17
N ALA A 24 7.08 -2.07 11.13
CA ALA A 24 6.13 -0.99 11.37
C ALA A 24 6.04 -0.08 10.14
N GLY A 25 7.17 0.25 9.52
CA GLY A 25 7.21 0.99 8.26
C GLY A 25 6.39 0.37 7.12
N VAL A 26 6.42 -0.96 7.01
CA VAL A 26 5.62 -1.68 6.03
C VAL A 26 4.15 -1.70 6.43
N LEU A 27 3.81 -2.24 7.61
CA LEU A 27 2.42 -2.53 7.97
C LEU A 27 1.62 -1.27 8.33
N ILE A 28 2.20 -0.36 9.11
CA ILE A 28 1.60 0.95 9.39
C ILE A 28 1.60 1.78 8.11
N GLY A 29 2.66 1.71 7.29
CA GLY A 29 2.69 2.37 5.98
C GLY A 29 1.54 1.93 5.06
N ILE A 30 1.28 0.62 4.96
CA ILE A 30 0.11 0.07 4.25
C ILE A 30 -1.18 0.63 4.86
N GLY A 31 -1.30 0.59 6.20
CA GLY A 31 -2.45 1.09 6.94
C GLY A 31 -2.79 2.54 6.61
N VAL A 32 -1.79 3.41 6.79
CA VAL A 32 -1.88 4.85 6.54
C VAL A 32 -2.11 5.13 5.05
N SER A 33 -1.46 4.40 4.13
CA SER A 33 -1.68 4.59 2.69
C SER A 33 -3.09 4.20 2.27
N GLY A 34 -3.68 3.15 2.86
CA GLY A 34 -5.04 2.74 2.59
C GLY A 34 -6.05 3.84 2.95
N PHE A 35 -5.96 4.37 4.16
CA PHE A 35 -6.91 5.41 4.60
C PHE A 35 -6.59 6.80 4.02
N LEU A 36 -5.35 7.26 4.13
CA LEU A 36 -4.99 8.66 3.84
C LEU A 36 -4.57 8.90 2.38
N ALA A 37 -4.26 7.85 1.62
CA ALA A 37 -4.03 8.00 0.18
C ALA A 37 -5.21 7.43 -0.62
N GLN A 38 -5.51 6.14 -0.51
CA GLN A 38 -6.49 5.48 -1.37
C GLN A 38 -7.93 5.93 -1.06
N ALA A 39 -8.36 5.83 0.21
CA ALA A 39 -9.72 6.24 0.56
C ALA A 39 -9.92 7.75 0.43
N LEU A 40 -8.92 8.54 0.83
CA LEU A 40 -8.95 9.99 0.64
C LEU A 40 -9.05 10.38 -0.84
N PHE A 41 -8.37 9.66 -1.74
CA PHE A 41 -8.46 9.88 -3.18
C PHE A 41 -9.89 9.64 -3.71
N GLY A 42 -10.57 8.60 -3.23
CA GLY A 42 -11.98 8.35 -3.58
C GLY A 42 -12.94 9.43 -3.06
N LEU A 43 -12.66 10.01 -1.88
CA LEU A 43 -13.47 11.07 -1.29
C LEU A 43 -13.13 12.47 -1.81
N ALA A 44 -12.04 12.61 -2.57
CA ALA A 44 -11.49 13.91 -2.88
C ALA A 44 -12.41 14.71 -3.82
N ARG A 45 -12.89 15.85 -3.33
CA ARG A 45 -13.65 16.85 -4.11
C ARG A 45 -12.74 18.01 -4.48
N GLY A 46 -12.35 18.05 -5.74
CA GLY A 46 -11.48 19.09 -6.29
C GLY A 46 -9.98 18.78 -6.24
N VAL A 47 -9.24 19.54 -7.04
CA VAL A 47 -7.81 19.33 -7.32
C VAL A 47 -6.91 19.31 -6.07
N PRO A 48 -7.09 20.19 -5.06
CA PRO A 48 -6.18 20.22 -3.91
C PRO A 48 -6.18 18.92 -3.11
N LEU A 49 -7.36 18.36 -2.83
CA LEU A 49 -7.48 17.13 -2.05
C LEU A 49 -6.99 15.90 -2.84
N TRP A 50 -7.23 15.89 -4.16
CA TRP A 50 -6.63 14.91 -5.07
C TRP A 50 -5.11 14.96 -5.05
N MET A 51 -4.52 16.16 -5.07
CA MET A 51 -3.07 16.35 -5.02
C MET A 51 -2.47 15.91 -3.68
N LEU A 52 -3.18 16.16 -2.57
CA LEU A 52 -2.78 15.73 -1.23
C LEU A 52 -2.78 14.20 -1.12
N ALA A 53 -3.87 13.53 -1.50
CA ALA A 53 -3.95 12.07 -1.46
C ALA A 53 -2.84 11.41 -2.30
N ASN A 54 -2.60 11.92 -3.51
CA ASN A 54 -1.50 11.47 -4.37
C ASN A 54 -0.12 11.75 -3.79
N PHE A 55 0.05 12.88 -3.11
CA PHE A 55 1.30 13.21 -2.45
C PHE A 55 1.59 12.24 -1.30
N ILE A 56 0.59 11.97 -0.44
CA ILE A 56 0.69 11.02 0.67
C ILE A 56 1.04 9.62 0.14
N GLY A 57 0.32 9.14 -0.89
CA GLY A 57 0.61 7.86 -1.51
C GLY A 57 2.02 7.79 -2.10
N GLY A 58 2.45 8.84 -2.80
CA GLY A 58 3.81 8.95 -3.33
C GLY A 58 4.89 8.97 -2.25
N PHE A 59 4.67 9.68 -1.15
CA PHE A 59 5.60 9.78 -0.02
C PHE A 59 5.79 8.44 0.71
N LEU A 60 4.70 7.71 0.91
CA LEU A 60 4.75 6.42 1.58
C LEU A 60 5.39 5.34 0.71
N LEU A 61 5.34 5.45 -0.62
CA LEU A 61 5.81 4.40 -1.52
C LEU A 61 7.31 4.03 -1.35
N PRO A 62 8.26 4.98 -1.25
CA PRO A 62 9.64 4.68 -0.87
C PRO A 62 9.78 4.11 0.54
N VAL A 63 8.97 4.57 1.49
CA VAL A 63 8.99 4.10 2.89
C VAL A 63 8.63 2.62 2.95
N LEU A 64 7.49 2.24 2.36
CA LEU A 64 7.05 0.84 2.30
C LEU A 64 8.08 -0.04 1.58
N ASN A 65 8.51 0.38 0.39
CA ASN A 65 9.39 -0.44 -0.43
C ASN A 65 10.78 -0.58 0.19
N GLY A 66 11.35 0.51 0.72
CA GLY A 66 12.65 0.49 1.38
C GLY A 66 12.64 -0.35 2.65
N SER A 67 11.62 -0.21 3.51
CA SER A 67 11.48 -1.03 4.70
C SER A 67 11.29 -2.51 4.36
N SER A 68 10.42 -2.82 3.38
CA SER A 68 10.21 -4.21 2.92
C SER A 68 11.48 -4.80 2.31
N GLN A 69 12.20 -4.03 1.49
CA GLN A 69 13.45 -4.44 0.87
C GLN A 69 14.51 -4.77 1.93
N ALA A 70 14.67 -3.90 2.93
CA ALA A 70 15.67 -4.08 3.98
C ALA A 70 15.37 -5.31 4.87
N ILE A 71 14.10 -5.60 5.17
CA ILE A 71 13.71 -6.84 5.88
C ILE A 71 14.10 -8.07 5.06
N TRP A 72 13.69 -8.12 3.79
CA TRP A 72 14.01 -9.27 2.93
C TRP A 72 15.51 -9.44 2.75
N GLN A 73 16.27 -8.34 2.62
CA GLN A 73 17.72 -8.42 2.53
C GLN A 73 18.38 -8.94 3.80
N SER A 74 17.90 -8.54 4.99
CA SER A 74 18.52 -9.01 6.24
C SER A 74 18.17 -10.47 6.56
N LYS A 75 16.98 -10.94 6.16
CA LYS A 75 16.50 -12.30 6.46
C LYS A 75 16.82 -13.35 5.40
N THR A 76 17.28 -12.94 4.22
CA THR A 76 17.57 -13.88 3.12
C THR A 76 19.08 -14.14 3.01
N PRO A 77 19.53 -15.40 3.03
CA PRO A 77 20.93 -15.75 2.77
C PRO A 77 21.41 -15.30 1.39
N ALA A 78 22.70 -14.92 1.30
CA ALA A 78 23.28 -14.30 0.11
C ALA A 78 23.26 -15.23 -1.13
N ASP A 79 23.42 -16.54 -0.92
CA ASP A 79 23.46 -17.58 -1.95
C ASP A 79 22.10 -17.75 -2.68
N VAL A 80 20.99 -17.56 -1.98
CA VAL A 80 19.63 -17.64 -2.57
C VAL A 80 18.98 -16.29 -2.80
N GLN A 81 19.63 -15.19 -2.42
CA GLN A 81 19.08 -13.84 -2.45
C GLN A 81 18.57 -13.48 -3.86
N GLY A 82 19.37 -13.72 -4.90
CA GLY A 82 18.97 -13.44 -6.29
C GLY A 82 17.68 -14.15 -6.72
N ARG A 83 17.51 -15.42 -6.31
CA ARG A 83 16.33 -16.23 -6.62
C ARG A 83 15.09 -15.71 -5.90
N VAL A 84 15.22 -15.38 -4.61
CA VAL A 84 14.12 -14.84 -3.79
C VAL A 84 13.65 -13.48 -4.33
N PHE A 85 14.58 -12.57 -4.66
CA PHE A 85 14.22 -11.27 -5.21
C PHE A 85 13.64 -11.36 -6.63
N ALA A 86 14.11 -12.29 -7.46
CA ALA A 86 13.52 -12.55 -8.78
C ALA A 86 12.07 -13.04 -8.66
N ALA A 87 11.80 -14.02 -7.78
CA ALA A 87 10.45 -14.51 -7.53
C ALA A 87 9.53 -13.40 -7.00
N ARG A 88 9.99 -12.63 -6.01
CA ARG A 88 9.24 -11.47 -5.47
C ARG A 88 8.91 -10.45 -6.55
N ARG A 89 9.86 -10.15 -7.43
CA ARG A 89 9.66 -9.20 -8.53
C ARG A 89 8.65 -9.72 -9.56
N MET A 90 8.74 -11.00 -9.93
CA MET A 90 7.78 -11.63 -10.84
C MET A 90 6.35 -11.55 -10.28
N ILE A 91 6.15 -11.90 -9.01
CA ILE A 91 4.85 -11.80 -8.33
C ILE A 91 4.35 -10.35 -8.38
N ALA A 92 5.18 -9.39 -7.99
CA ALA A 92 4.79 -7.98 -8.01
C ALA A 92 4.41 -7.48 -9.42
N GLN A 93 5.13 -7.92 -10.46
CA GLN A 93 4.88 -7.52 -11.84
C GLN A 93 3.60 -8.12 -12.43
N ILE A 94 3.19 -9.31 -12.00
CA ILE A 94 1.93 -9.94 -12.45
C ILE A 94 0.73 -9.35 -11.70
N THR A 95 0.89 -8.89 -10.46
CA THR A 95 -0.20 -8.28 -9.70
C THR A 95 -0.76 -7.02 -10.38
N SER A 96 0.09 -6.18 -10.98
CA SER A 96 -0.36 -4.95 -11.65
C SER A 96 -1.32 -5.19 -12.83
N PRO A 97 -0.98 -5.99 -13.86
CA PRO A 97 -1.89 -6.26 -14.97
C PRO A 97 -3.16 -6.99 -14.51
N VAL A 98 -3.06 -7.92 -13.55
CA VAL A 98 -4.25 -8.57 -12.97
C VAL A 98 -5.17 -7.55 -12.31
N ALA A 99 -4.61 -6.62 -11.52
CA ALA A 99 -5.40 -5.55 -10.91
C ALA A 99 -6.08 -4.66 -11.96
N PHE A 100 -5.39 -4.30 -13.05
CA PHE A 100 -5.99 -3.52 -14.14
C PHE A 100 -7.11 -4.27 -14.86
N LEU A 101 -6.92 -5.56 -15.14
CA LEU A 101 -7.91 -6.41 -15.79
C LEU A 101 -9.18 -6.56 -14.94
N LEU A 102 -9.04 -6.59 -13.61
CA LEU A 102 -10.17 -6.72 -12.69
C LEU A 102 -10.83 -5.37 -12.36
N ALA A 103 -10.06 -4.29 -12.29
CA ALA A 103 -10.56 -2.99 -11.84
C ALA A 103 -11.66 -2.43 -12.74
N VAL A 104 -11.50 -2.49 -14.07
CA VAL A 104 -12.48 -1.91 -15.00
C VAL A 104 -13.83 -2.66 -14.93
N PRO A 105 -13.89 -3.99 -15.10
CA PRO A 105 -15.15 -4.73 -14.95
C PRO A 105 -15.79 -4.57 -13.58
N LEU A 106 -14.98 -4.45 -12.52
CA LEU A 106 -15.49 -4.29 -11.17
C LEU A 106 -16.12 -2.90 -10.98
N VAL A 107 -15.48 -1.83 -11.47
CA VAL A 107 -16.07 -0.49 -11.46
C VAL A 107 -17.35 -0.46 -12.27
N ASP A 108 -17.30 -0.89 -13.54
CA ASP A 108 -18.39 -0.70 -14.47
C ASP A 108 -19.54 -1.67 -14.27
N GLY A 109 -19.24 -2.92 -13.91
CA GLY A 109 -20.22 -3.99 -13.75
C GLY A 109 -20.77 -4.15 -12.33
N VAL A 110 -20.07 -3.67 -11.29
CA VAL A 110 -20.50 -3.84 -9.89
C VAL A 110 -20.71 -2.50 -9.20
N PHE A 111 -19.68 -1.65 -9.13
CA PHE A 111 -19.77 -0.43 -8.32
C PHE A 111 -20.66 0.64 -8.94
N LYS A 112 -20.54 0.93 -10.24
CA LYS A 112 -21.40 1.89 -10.92
C LYS A 112 -22.89 1.54 -10.79
N PRO A 113 -23.36 0.32 -11.14
CA PRO A 113 -24.78 0.00 -11.02
C PRO A 113 -25.26 -0.01 -9.56
N LEU A 114 -24.46 -0.53 -8.62
CA LEU A 114 -24.81 -0.55 -7.20
C LEU A 114 -24.99 0.86 -6.60
N PHE A 115 -24.17 1.82 -7.03
CA PHE A 115 -24.19 3.21 -6.53
C PHE A 115 -24.98 4.19 -7.42
N ALA A 116 -25.65 3.70 -8.47
CA ALA A 116 -26.53 4.49 -9.33
C ALA A 116 -27.97 4.59 -8.80
N GLY A 117 -28.45 3.60 -8.05
CA GLY A 117 -29.80 3.59 -7.46
C GLY A 117 -29.89 4.22 -6.07
N GLU A 118 -31.03 4.00 -5.40
CA GLU A 118 -31.37 4.56 -4.08
C GLU A 118 -30.28 4.30 -3.00
N PHE A 119 -29.65 3.12 -3.04
CA PHE A 119 -28.53 2.79 -2.17
C PHE A 119 -27.39 3.81 -2.31
N GLY A 120 -27.00 4.12 -3.54
CA GLY A 120 -25.97 5.11 -3.82
C GLY A 120 -26.38 6.53 -3.47
N GLU A 121 -27.65 6.88 -3.62
CA GLU A 121 -28.18 8.19 -3.21
C GLU A 121 -28.04 8.42 -1.70
N GLY A 122 -28.23 7.39 -0.88
CA GLY A 122 -27.97 7.44 0.57
C GLY A 122 -26.54 7.82 0.93
N PHE A 123 -25.57 7.58 0.03
CA PHE A 123 -24.16 7.94 0.20
C PHE A 123 -23.72 9.13 -0.66
N ALA A 124 -24.65 9.86 -1.30
CA ALA A 124 -24.31 11.00 -2.15
C ALA A 124 -23.55 12.10 -1.37
N TRP A 125 -23.87 12.30 -0.09
CA TRP A 125 -23.18 13.28 0.77
C TRP A 125 -21.69 12.97 0.98
N LEU A 126 -21.29 11.70 0.87
CA LEU A 126 -19.92 11.23 1.09
C LEU A 126 -19.19 11.00 -0.25
N LEU A 127 -19.85 10.26 -1.14
CA LEU A 127 -19.29 9.77 -2.40
C LEU A 127 -19.63 10.68 -3.60
N GLY A 128 -20.40 11.73 -3.37
CA GLY A 128 -20.68 12.84 -4.29
C GLY A 128 -21.56 12.45 -5.46
N ASP A 129 -21.29 13.10 -6.60
CA ASP A 129 -22.15 13.05 -7.79
C ASP A 129 -22.29 11.64 -8.36
N ALA A 130 -23.46 11.37 -8.94
CA ALA A 130 -23.84 10.06 -9.45
C ALA A 130 -22.84 9.49 -10.47
N THR A 131 -22.28 10.33 -11.34
CA THR A 131 -21.32 9.92 -12.40
C THR A 131 -20.02 9.35 -11.83
N GLY A 132 -19.54 9.89 -10.70
CA GLY A 132 -18.27 9.50 -10.08
C GLY A 132 -18.42 8.55 -8.90
N ARG A 133 -19.64 8.32 -8.42
CA ARG A 133 -19.92 7.66 -7.14
C ARG A 133 -19.39 6.23 -7.06
N GLY A 134 -19.58 5.44 -8.11
CA GLY A 134 -19.08 4.05 -8.16
C GLY A 134 -17.56 3.99 -8.07
N TYR A 135 -16.87 4.89 -8.78
CA TYR A 135 -15.40 4.96 -8.73
C TYR A 135 -14.89 5.42 -7.36
N ALA A 136 -15.54 6.44 -6.78
CA ALA A 136 -15.26 6.91 -5.43
C ALA A 136 -15.46 5.80 -4.38
N ALA A 137 -16.58 5.08 -4.44
CA ALA A 137 -16.90 3.97 -3.55
C ALA A 137 -15.83 2.88 -3.60
N MET A 138 -15.40 2.51 -4.81
CA MET A 138 -14.37 1.49 -4.99
C MET A 138 -13.07 1.89 -4.29
N TRP A 139 -12.55 3.11 -4.53
CA TRP A 139 -11.34 3.59 -3.87
C TRP A 139 -11.46 3.68 -2.36
N VAL A 140 -12.61 4.11 -1.85
CA VAL A 140 -12.89 4.15 -0.40
C VAL A 140 -12.86 2.76 0.19
N ILE A 141 -13.57 1.80 -0.41
CA ILE A 141 -13.67 0.44 0.11
C ILE A 141 -12.31 -0.26 0.05
N PHE A 142 -11.60 -0.22 -1.08
CA PHE A 142 -10.25 -0.80 -1.17
C PHE A 142 -9.25 -0.10 -0.25
N GLY A 143 -9.33 1.22 -0.11
CA GLY A 143 -8.51 1.98 0.82
C GLY A 143 -8.76 1.58 2.26
N VAL A 144 -10.02 1.43 2.67
CA VAL A 144 -10.39 0.96 4.01
C VAL A 144 -9.93 -0.48 4.24
N LEU A 145 -10.17 -1.39 3.30
CA LEU A 145 -9.74 -2.78 3.40
C LEU A 145 -8.21 -2.90 3.48
N SER A 146 -7.48 -2.17 2.63
CA SER A 146 -6.01 -2.09 2.68
C SER A 146 -5.53 -1.49 4.01
N GLY A 147 -6.22 -0.45 4.49
CA GLY A 147 -5.93 0.22 5.75
C GLY A 147 -6.03 -0.76 6.92
N LEU A 148 -7.20 -1.41 7.03
CA LEU A 148 -7.48 -2.44 8.03
C LEU A 148 -6.49 -3.60 7.94
N TRP A 149 -6.14 -4.05 6.73
CA TRP A 149 -5.16 -5.12 6.53
C TRP A 149 -3.78 -4.75 7.08
N GLY A 150 -3.31 -3.53 6.81
CA GLY A 150 -2.03 -3.04 7.33
C GLY A 150 -2.01 -3.01 8.86
N PHE A 151 -3.03 -2.41 9.48
CA PHE A 151 -3.11 -2.35 10.94
C PHE A 151 -3.34 -3.71 11.60
N ALA A 152 -4.23 -4.54 11.06
CA ALA A 152 -4.47 -5.90 11.56
C ALA A 152 -3.20 -6.75 11.46
N GLY A 153 -2.44 -6.60 10.37
CA GLY A 153 -1.11 -7.20 10.25
C GLY A 153 -0.18 -6.75 11.37
N TYR A 154 -0.12 -5.46 11.67
CA TYR A 154 0.73 -4.93 12.74
C TYR A 154 0.33 -5.41 14.14
N LEU A 155 -0.98 -5.59 14.38
CA LEU A 155 -1.49 -6.13 15.65
C LEU A 155 -1.10 -7.59 15.87
N ARG A 156 -0.80 -8.36 14.82
CA ARG A 156 -0.39 -9.76 14.95
C ARG A 156 1.04 -9.86 15.47
N PRO A 157 1.26 -10.52 16.63
CA PRO A 157 2.60 -10.68 17.21
C PRO A 157 3.60 -11.35 16.27
N ALA A 158 3.14 -12.34 15.51
CA ALA A 158 3.97 -13.04 14.54
C ALA A 158 4.55 -12.09 13.47
N ALA A 159 3.77 -11.11 13.02
CA ALA A 159 4.24 -10.13 12.04
C ALA A 159 5.12 -9.07 12.70
N ARG A 160 4.67 -8.48 13.82
CA ARG A 160 5.38 -7.37 14.50
C ARG A 160 6.76 -7.77 15.03
N HIS A 161 6.95 -9.05 15.38
CA HIS A 161 8.21 -9.55 15.90
C HIS A 161 9.07 -10.26 14.84
N VAL A 162 8.70 -10.26 13.54
CA VAL A 162 9.50 -10.91 12.48
C VAL A 162 10.99 -10.55 12.54
N GLU A 163 11.30 -9.27 12.79
CA GLU A 163 12.69 -8.82 12.85
C GLU A 163 13.44 -9.35 14.08
N ARG A 164 12.74 -9.68 15.16
CA ARG A 164 13.28 -10.24 16.40
C ARG A 164 13.34 -11.76 16.40
N ASP A 165 12.28 -12.40 15.92
CA ASP A 165 12.08 -13.85 16.06
C ASP A 165 12.82 -14.64 14.96
N ILE A 166 13.09 -14.03 13.80
CA ILE A 166 13.89 -14.63 12.73
C ILE A 166 15.32 -14.07 12.81
N PRO A 167 16.37 -14.89 12.90
CA PRO A 167 17.76 -14.39 12.87
C PRO A 167 18.09 -13.71 11.54
N ASP A 168 18.95 -12.70 11.56
CA ASP A 168 19.48 -12.14 10.33
C ASP A 168 20.45 -13.14 9.68
N ALA A 169 20.31 -13.34 8.37
CA ALA A 169 21.10 -14.31 7.62
C ALA A 169 22.59 -13.94 7.55
N VAL A 170 22.93 -12.65 7.70
CA VAL A 170 24.31 -12.16 7.79
C VAL A 170 25.05 -12.71 9.02
N ASN A 171 24.32 -13.10 10.08
CA ASN A 171 24.90 -13.65 11.30
C ASN A 171 24.82 -15.19 11.36
N ALA A 172 24.37 -15.85 10.28
CA ALA A 172 24.38 -17.31 10.20
C ALA A 172 25.80 -17.79 9.88
N PRO A 173 26.35 -18.78 10.60
CA PRO A 173 27.67 -19.33 10.30
C PRO A 173 27.70 -19.83 8.85
N THR A 174 28.75 -19.47 8.11
CA THR A 174 28.98 -19.94 6.75
C THR A 174 29.03 -21.47 6.76
N PRO A 175 28.17 -22.17 6.00
CA PRO A 175 28.29 -23.61 5.89
C PRO A 175 29.65 -23.94 5.25
N ALA A 176 30.42 -24.80 5.94
CA ALA A 176 31.74 -25.27 5.55
C ALA A 176 31.69 -26.20 4.33
#